data_AF-A0ABD6A257-F1
#
_entry.id   AF-A0ABD6A257-F1
#
_cell.length_a   1.000
_cell.length_b   1.000
_cell.length_c   1.000
_cell.angle_alpha   90.00
_cell.angle_beta   90.00
_cell.angle_gamma   90.00
#
_symmetry.space_group_name_H-M   'P 1'
#
loop_
_entity.id
_entity.type
_entity.pdbx_description
1 polymer ?
#
loop_
_entity_poly.entity_id
_entity_poly.type
_entity_poly.pdbx_seq_one_letter_code
_entity_poly.pdbx_strand_id
1 'polypeptide(L)'
;MSFPPTEMVVDAPPSSLRDFFTDVPDGDVSLVTVNRTHPKPIRDLLANAFATQSVTLSERALPTDEDLVAPLEGGEVTAIPSLDRVIQSFLLVNADRFKTSAWGFDDAVPSVLTGMDGTLFDLRGHPASNKETLLLVLISRHIERLAHEAGVGTVRSAFQRLSRLEDEFGTRQVYERLSGRTPDVHVYGVPDESPTLRDATVHGGAGEEYRNS
;
A
#
# COMPACT_ATOMS: atom_id res chain seq x y z
N MET A 1 -17.70 0.00 35.40
CA MET A 1 -18.59 0.36 34.27
C MET A 1 -18.39 -0.71 33.21
N SER A 2 -19.41 -1.51 32.95
CA SER A 2 -19.38 -2.63 32.00
C SER A 2 -19.73 -2.09 30.61
N PHE A 3 -18.89 -2.36 29.62
CA PHE A 3 -19.24 -2.13 28.22
C PHE A 3 -20.31 -3.15 27.80
N PRO A 4 -21.29 -2.78 26.97
CA PRO A 4 -22.25 -3.74 26.47
C PRO A 4 -21.53 -4.74 25.53
N PRO A 5 -22.02 -5.99 25.43
CA PRO A 5 -21.51 -6.94 24.45
C PRO A 5 -21.84 -6.41 23.05
N THR A 6 -20.85 -6.38 22.16
CA THR A 6 -21.07 -6.16 20.73
C THR A 6 -21.91 -7.33 20.21
N GLU A 7 -23.15 -7.07 19.82
CA GLU A 7 -24.04 -8.05 19.20
C GLU A 7 -23.38 -8.56 17.91
N MET A 8 -23.02 -9.85 17.88
CA MET A 8 -22.61 -10.49 16.64
C MET A 8 -23.87 -10.77 15.83
N VAL A 9 -24.08 -9.99 14.78
CA VAL A 9 -25.12 -10.26 13.78
C VAL A 9 -24.62 -11.43 12.93
N VAL A 10 -25.19 -12.61 13.16
CA VAL A 10 -24.98 -13.77 12.29
C VAL A 10 -25.96 -13.64 11.14
N ASP A 11 -25.49 -13.15 10.00
CA ASP A 11 -26.29 -13.09 8.78
C ASP A 11 -26.68 -14.50 8.31
N ALA A 12 -27.87 -14.62 7.73
CA ALA A 12 -28.26 -15.82 7.02
C ALA A 12 -27.24 -16.11 5.90
N PRO A 13 -26.94 -17.40 5.60
CA PRO A 13 -25.95 -17.74 4.58
C PRO A 13 -26.36 -17.10 3.25
N PRO A 14 -25.54 -16.20 2.69
CA PRO A 14 -25.91 -15.48 1.47
C PRO A 14 -25.91 -16.45 0.28
N SER A 15 -26.84 -16.27 -0.66
CA SER A 15 -26.92 -17.07 -1.88
C SER A 15 -25.70 -16.90 -2.80
N SER A 16 -24.93 -15.83 -2.60
CA SER A 16 -23.65 -15.56 -3.23
C SER A 16 -22.80 -14.60 -2.38
N LEU A 17 -21.47 -14.59 -2.59
CA LEU A 17 -20.57 -13.62 -1.94
C LEU A 17 -20.99 -12.15 -2.17
N ARG A 18 -21.66 -11.86 -3.30
CA ARG A 18 -22.19 -10.51 -3.61
C ARG A 18 -23.34 -10.09 -2.71
N ASP A 19 -24.26 -11.00 -2.39
CA ASP A 19 -25.44 -10.71 -1.55
C ASP A 19 -25.05 -10.36 -0.11
N PHE A 20 -23.80 -10.61 0.24
CA PHE A 20 -23.23 -10.23 1.51
C PHE A 20 -22.92 -8.73 1.57
N PHE A 21 -22.41 -8.13 0.50
CA PHE A 21 -21.85 -6.78 0.55
C PHE A 21 -22.86 -5.64 0.41
N THR A 22 -24.15 -5.97 0.40
CA THR A 22 -25.26 -5.05 0.07
C THR A 22 -25.58 -4.00 1.13
N ASP A 23 -25.03 -4.12 2.34
CA ASP A 23 -25.39 -3.29 3.51
C ASP A 23 -24.20 -2.46 4.06
N VAL A 24 -23.21 -2.19 3.21
CA VAL A 24 -22.03 -1.37 3.57
C VAL A 24 -22.30 0.09 3.17
N PRO A 25 -22.15 1.06 4.10
CA PRO A 25 -22.45 2.46 3.80
C PRO A 25 -21.53 3.03 2.70
N ASP A 26 -22.07 3.94 1.90
CA ASP A 26 -21.36 4.67 0.84
C ASP A 26 -20.14 5.42 1.39
N GLY A 27 -18.98 4.80 1.25
CA GLY A 27 -17.72 5.46 0.96
C GLY A 27 -17.20 4.86 -0.34
N ASP A 28 -16.44 5.63 -1.13
CA ASP A 28 -16.00 5.20 -2.46
C ASP A 28 -15.31 3.82 -2.43
N VAL A 29 -14.62 3.48 -1.33
CA VAL A 29 -14.09 2.12 -1.08
C VAL A 29 -14.28 1.68 0.39
N SER A 30 -14.70 0.43 0.60
CA SER A 30 -14.83 -0.20 1.93
C SER A 30 -14.04 -1.50 2.03
N LEU A 31 -13.55 -1.85 3.23
CA LEU A 31 -12.85 -3.11 3.49
C LEU A 31 -13.70 -4.00 4.39
N VAL A 32 -13.95 -5.23 3.96
CA VAL A 32 -14.65 -6.24 4.76
C VAL A 32 -13.68 -7.32 5.22
N THR A 33 -13.60 -7.51 6.53
CA THR A 33 -12.88 -8.63 7.14
C THR A 33 -13.80 -9.81 7.39
N VAL A 34 -13.38 -10.99 6.96
CA VAL A 34 -14.12 -12.25 7.11
C VAL A 34 -13.46 -13.12 8.19
N ASN A 35 -14.27 -13.70 9.08
CA ASN A 35 -13.98 -14.78 10.04
C ASN A 35 -12.99 -14.57 11.19
N ARG A 36 -12.26 -13.46 11.24
CA ARG A 36 -11.66 -12.88 12.45
C ARG A 36 -10.96 -13.88 13.41
N THR A 37 -10.32 -14.93 12.90
CA THR A 37 -9.67 -15.93 13.75
C THR A 37 -8.33 -15.46 14.33
N HIS A 38 -7.72 -14.42 13.74
CA HIS A 38 -6.46 -13.86 14.21
C HIS A 38 -6.52 -13.15 15.60
N PRO A 39 -5.41 -13.17 16.36
CA PRO A 39 -5.30 -12.48 17.65
C PRO A 39 -5.55 -10.97 17.59
N LYS A 40 -6.06 -10.40 18.68
CA LYS A 40 -6.36 -8.96 18.81
C LYS A 40 -5.24 -8.02 18.30
N PRO A 41 -3.94 -8.25 18.58
CA PRO A 41 -2.88 -7.37 18.07
C PRO A 41 -2.83 -7.25 16.54
N ILE A 42 -3.09 -8.34 15.82
CA ILE A 42 -3.11 -8.34 14.35
C ILE A 42 -4.32 -7.54 13.82
N ARG A 43 -5.45 -7.65 14.52
CA ARG A 43 -6.67 -6.90 14.19
C ARG A 43 -6.49 -5.41 14.41
N ASP A 44 -5.86 -5.04 15.53
CA ASP A 44 -5.53 -3.66 15.84
C ASP A 44 -4.53 -3.09 14.82
N LEU A 45 -3.56 -3.89 14.35
CA LEU A 45 -2.64 -3.48 13.28
C LEU A 45 -3.36 -3.18 11.97
N LEU A 46 -4.30 -4.02 11.56
CA LEU A 46 -5.10 -3.79 10.35
C LEU A 46 -5.95 -2.53 10.48
N ALA A 47 -6.68 -2.39 11.59
CA ALA A 47 -7.51 -1.21 11.86
C ALA A 47 -6.67 0.08 11.85
N ASN A 48 -5.52 0.08 12.53
CA ASN A 48 -4.62 1.22 12.59
C ASN A 48 -4.00 1.57 11.23
N ALA A 49 -3.76 0.57 10.37
CA ALA A 49 -3.20 0.81 9.04
C ALA A 49 -4.14 1.60 8.12
N PHE A 50 -5.46 1.48 8.33
CA PHE A 50 -6.48 2.14 7.52
C PHE A 50 -7.27 3.24 8.27
N ALA A 51 -7.01 3.46 9.56
CA ALA A 51 -7.79 4.38 10.40
C ALA A 51 -7.84 5.83 9.92
N THR A 52 -6.82 6.27 9.17
CA THR A 52 -6.71 7.62 8.60
C THR A 52 -7.16 7.70 7.15
N GLN A 53 -7.51 6.56 6.54
CA GLN A 53 -7.88 6.48 5.14
C GLN A 53 -9.39 6.62 5.00
N SER A 54 -9.85 7.05 3.83
CA SER A 54 -11.28 7.19 3.52
C SER A 54 -11.95 5.83 3.26
N VAL A 55 -11.78 4.89 4.19
CA VAL A 55 -12.16 3.49 4.05
C VAL A 55 -12.94 3.03 5.27
N THR A 56 -14.12 2.46 5.04
CA THR A 56 -14.91 1.86 6.11
C THR A 56 -14.47 0.42 6.33
N LEU A 57 -13.96 0.09 7.52
CA LEU A 57 -13.70 -1.28 7.91
C LEU A 57 -14.96 -1.91 8.52
N SER A 58 -15.47 -2.96 7.89
CA SER A 58 -16.60 -3.75 8.41
C SER A 58 -16.21 -5.21 8.63
N GLU A 59 -16.93 -5.86 9.53
CA GLU A 59 -16.70 -7.25 9.91
C GLU A 59 -17.90 -8.10 9.56
N ARG A 60 -17.60 -9.32 9.16
CA ARG A 60 -18.56 -10.27 8.64
C ARG A 60 -18.09 -11.69 8.93
N ALA A 61 -19.03 -12.59 9.20
CA ALA A 61 -18.74 -14.02 9.36
C ALA A 61 -19.32 -14.80 8.18
N LEU A 62 -18.52 -15.66 7.56
CA LEU A 62 -18.93 -16.57 6.49
C LEU A 62 -18.63 -18.01 6.92
N PRO A 63 -19.41 -19.01 6.47
CA PRO A 63 -19.13 -20.43 6.72
C PRO A 63 -17.95 -20.92 5.85
N THR A 64 -16.79 -20.29 6.02
CA THR A 64 -15.49 -20.67 5.46
C THR A 64 -14.48 -20.73 6.61
N ASP A 65 -13.45 -21.55 6.47
CA ASP A 65 -12.37 -21.64 7.45
C ASP A 65 -11.24 -20.61 7.19
N GLU A 66 -11.40 -19.79 6.15
CA GLU A 66 -10.42 -18.79 5.74
C GLU A 66 -10.73 -17.40 6.31
N ASP A 67 -9.67 -16.73 6.80
CA ASP A 67 -9.71 -15.30 7.11
C ASP A 67 -9.39 -14.49 5.84
N LEU A 68 -10.32 -13.63 5.42
CA LEU A 68 -10.23 -12.87 4.16
C LEU A 68 -10.34 -11.37 4.42
N VAL A 69 -9.79 -10.57 3.49
CA VAL A 69 -10.01 -9.12 3.44
C VAL A 69 -10.46 -8.74 2.04
N ALA A 70 -11.71 -8.29 1.90
CA ALA A 70 -12.27 -7.92 0.61
C ALA A 70 -12.43 -6.39 0.50
N PRO A 71 -11.74 -5.71 -0.43
CA PRO A 71 -12.13 -4.37 -0.85
C PRO A 71 -13.43 -4.40 -1.65
N LEU A 72 -14.28 -3.42 -1.37
CA LEU A 72 -15.54 -3.16 -2.04
C LEU A 72 -15.50 -1.75 -2.62
N GLU A 73 -15.89 -1.61 -3.89
CA GLU A 73 -16.08 -0.32 -4.55
C GLU A 73 -17.51 -0.30 -5.10
N GLY A 74 -18.33 0.69 -4.69
CA GLY A 74 -19.74 0.76 -5.10
C GLY A 74 -20.56 -0.50 -4.77
N GLY A 75 -20.21 -1.22 -3.70
CA GLY A 75 -20.84 -2.48 -3.29
C GLY A 75 -20.35 -3.74 -4.02
N GLU A 76 -19.42 -3.61 -4.97
CA GLU A 76 -18.83 -4.73 -5.71
C GLU A 76 -17.45 -5.11 -5.17
N VAL A 77 -17.18 -6.40 -5.05
CA VAL A 77 -15.89 -6.91 -4.58
C VAL A 77 -14.83 -6.79 -5.66
N THR A 78 -13.75 -6.05 -5.39
CA THR A 78 -12.66 -5.85 -6.36
C THR A 78 -11.53 -6.87 -6.16
N ALA A 79 -11.38 -7.45 -4.97
CA ALA A 79 -10.43 -8.52 -4.69
C ALA A 79 -10.82 -9.36 -3.46
N ILE A 80 -10.26 -10.56 -3.32
CA ILE A 80 -10.44 -11.41 -2.14
C ILE A 80 -9.10 -12.03 -1.70
N PRO A 81 -8.12 -11.23 -1.26
CA PRO A 81 -6.90 -11.79 -0.66
C PRO A 81 -7.17 -12.44 0.69
N SER A 82 -6.35 -13.45 1.01
CA SER A 82 -6.28 -13.94 2.39
C SER A 82 -5.73 -12.85 3.30
N LEU A 83 -6.27 -12.76 4.52
CA LEU A 83 -5.80 -11.85 5.54
C LEU A 83 -4.33 -12.13 5.88
N ASP A 84 -3.93 -13.40 5.92
CA ASP A 84 -2.53 -13.79 6.06
C ASP A 84 -1.62 -13.18 4.99
N ARG A 85 -2.06 -13.14 3.73
CA ARG A 85 -1.27 -12.52 2.67
C ARG A 85 -1.09 -11.04 2.94
N VAL A 86 -2.15 -10.32 3.32
CA VAL A 86 -2.09 -8.88 3.68
C VAL A 86 -1.18 -8.65 4.90
N ILE A 87 -1.26 -9.52 5.90
CA ILE A 87 -0.42 -9.46 7.10
C ILE A 87 1.06 -9.55 6.73
N GLN A 88 1.45 -10.56 5.95
CA GLN A 88 2.86 -10.82 5.64
C GLN A 88 3.49 -9.80 4.70
N SER A 89 2.69 -9.24 3.79
CA SER A 89 3.15 -8.33 2.74
C SER A 89 3.05 -6.85 3.11
N PHE A 90 2.26 -6.50 4.14
CA PHE A 90 2.07 -5.13 4.56
C PHE A 90 2.15 -4.96 6.09
N LEU A 91 1.31 -5.65 6.87
CA LEU A 91 1.19 -5.36 8.30
C LEU A 91 2.44 -5.74 9.12
N LEU A 92 3.17 -6.78 8.74
CA LEU A 92 4.41 -7.22 9.41
C LEU A 92 5.68 -6.69 8.75
N VAL A 93 5.55 -5.93 7.66
CA VAL A 93 6.71 -5.37 6.98
C VAL A 93 7.19 -4.12 7.71
N ASN A 94 8.51 -4.05 7.88
CA ASN A 94 9.21 -2.86 8.34
C ASN A 94 9.64 -2.03 7.11
N ALA A 95 9.32 -0.74 7.10
CA ALA A 95 9.67 0.19 6.03
C ALA A 95 11.20 0.26 5.78
N ASP A 96 12.04 0.06 6.81
CA ASP A 96 13.51 0.05 6.65
C ASP A 96 14.01 -1.12 5.78
N ARG A 97 13.19 -2.15 5.57
CA ARG A 97 13.52 -3.25 4.66
C ARG A 97 13.67 -2.78 3.21
N PHE A 98 12.91 -1.75 2.80
CA PHE A 98 13.00 -1.16 1.45
C PHE A 98 14.23 -0.29 1.25
N LYS A 99 14.85 0.20 2.33
CA LYS A 99 16.13 0.92 2.26
C LYS A 99 17.30 -0.05 2.14
N THR A 100 17.22 -1.17 2.85
CA THR A 100 18.32 -2.14 2.99
C THR A 100 18.27 -3.27 1.96
N SER A 101 17.20 -3.39 1.18
CA SER A 101 17.06 -4.40 0.13
C SER A 101 16.08 -3.94 -0.94
N ALA A 102 16.22 -4.46 -2.16
CA ALA A 102 15.22 -4.31 -3.24
C ALA A 102 13.95 -5.15 -2.99
N TRP A 103 13.66 -5.46 -1.73
CA TRP A 103 12.47 -6.20 -1.33
C TRP A 103 11.21 -5.48 -1.80
N GLY A 104 10.21 -6.22 -2.25
CA GLY A 104 8.99 -5.63 -2.79
C GLY A 104 9.05 -5.24 -4.27
N PHE A 105 10.21 -5.26 -4.94
CA PHE A 105 10.26 -4.92 -6.38
C PHE A 105 9.71 -6.05 -7.26
N ASP A 106 10.12 -7.29 -6.98
CA ASP A 106 9.62 -8.48 -7.69
C ASP A 106 8.37 -9.09 -7.01
N ASP A 107 8.03 -8.61 -5.81
CA ASP A 107 6.88 -9.12 -5.06
C ASP A 107 5.58 -8.43 -5.51
N ALA A 108 4.52 -9.22 -5.71
CA ALA A 108 3.20 -8.67 -5.96
C ALA A 108 2.69 -7.91 -4.72
N VAL A 109 2.31 -6.65 -4.92
CA VAL A 109 1.59 -5.85 -3.93
C VAL A 109 0.24 -6.52 -3.63
N PRO A 110 -0.24 -6.49 -2.37
CA PRO A 110 -1.50 -7.13 -2.01
C PRO A 110 -2.65 -6.60 -2.85
N SER A 111 -3.47 -7.51 -3.36
CA SER A 111 -4.61 -7.14 -4.20
C SER A 111 -5.63 -6.27 -3.47
N VAL A 112 -5.63 -6.27 -2.13
CA VAL A 112 -6.40 -5.30 -1.33
C VAL A 112 -5.98 -3.86 -1.61
N LEU A 113 -4.69 -3.57 -1.78
CA LEU A 113 -4.20 -2.21 -2.04
C LEU A 113 -4.47 -1.78 -3.48
N THR A 114 -4.36 -2.71 -4.44
CA THR A 114 -4.70 -2.40 -5.84
C THR A 114 -6.22 -2.31 -6.06
N GLY A 115 -7.01 -3.01 -5.24
CA GLY A 115 -8.47 -2.91 -5.24
C GLY A 115 -9.01 -1.63 -4.59
N MET A 116 -8.12 -0.79 -4.04
CA MET A 116 -8.40 0.56 -3.55
C MET A 116 -7.95 1.64 -4.55
N ASP A 117 -7.89 1.31 -5.85
CA ASP A 117 -7.60 2.30 -6.89
C ASP A 117 -8.57 3.48 -6.79
N GLY A 118 -8.10 4.69 -7.12
CA GLY A 118 -8.87 5.92 -6.97
C GLY A 118 -9.10 6.41 -5.52
N THR A 119 -8.68 5.65 -4.50
CA THR A 119 -8.81 6.07 -3.09
C THR A 119 -7.80 7.17 -2.75
N LEU A 120 -8.28 8.25 -2.14
CA LEU A 120 -7.41 9.26 -1.56
C LEU A 120 -6.82 8.77 -0.23
N PHE A 121 -5.49 8.74 -0.17
CA PHE A 121 -4.77 8.38 1.05
C PHE A 121 -4.32 9.63 1.82
N ASP A 122 -4.63 9.71 3.10
CA ASP A 122 -4.10 10.73 4.01
C ASP A 122 -2.86 10.16 4.73
N LEU A 123 -1.73 10.86 4.58
CA LEU A 123 -0.42 10.40 5.02
C LEU A 123 0.24 11.47 5.88
N ARG A 124 0.44 11.17 7.16
CA ARG A 124 1.18 12.06 8.08
C ARG A 124 2.70 11.87 7.98
N GLY A 125 3.14 10.81 7.31
CA GLY A 125 4.55 10.48 7.12
C GLY A 125 5.30 10.09 8.40
N HIS A 126 6.59 9.75 8.27
CA HIS A 126 7.45 9.47 9.42
C HIS A 126 7.86 10.77 10.12
N PRO A 127 7.89 10.84 11.47
CA PRO A 127 7.67 9.74 12.42
C PRO A 127 6.22 9.57 12.89
N ALA A 128 5.28 10.38 12.40
CA ALA A 128 3.89 10.38 12.87
C ALA A 128 3.16 9.05 12.57
N SER A 129 3.47 8.39 11.44
CA SER A 129 2.94 7.07 11.12
C SER A 129 3.86 6.25 10.21
N ASN A 130 4.39 5.16 10.77
CA ASN A 130 5.22 4.21 10.00
C ASN A 130 4.39 3.39 9.00
N LYS A 131 3.11 3.14 9.28
CA LYS A 131 2.24 2.33 8.41
C LYS A 131 1.69 3.11 7.22
N GLU A 132 1.34 4.37 7.42
CA GLU A 132 1.03 5.29 6.32
C GLU A 132 2.24 5.44 5.39
N THR A 133 3.43 5.65 5.95
CA THR A 133 4.68 5.72 5.16
C THR A 133 4.92 4.44 4.36
N LEU A 134 4.70 3.27 4.96
CA LEU A 134 4.86 1.99 4.29
C LEU A 134 3.86 1.79 3.13
N LEU A 135 2.63 2.27 3.29
CA LEU A 135 1.61 2.20 2.24
C LEU A 135 2.05 2.98 0.99
N LEU A 136 2.59 4.19 1.18
CA LEU A 136 3.15 4.99 0.09
C LEU A 136 4.29 4.25 -0.62
N VAL A 137 5.22 3.68 0.15
CA VAL A 137 6.35 2.91 -0.40
C VAL A 137 5.86 1.71 -1.23
N LEU A 138 4.86 0.97 -0.76
CA LEU A 138 4.29 -0.16 -1.49
C LEU A 138 3.62 0.26 -2.81
N ILE A 139 2.87 1.36 -2.81
CA ILE A 139 2.23 1.88 -4.03
C ILE A 139 3.29 2.38 -5.01
N SER A 140 4.30 3.13 -4.55
CA SER A 140 5.41 3.57 -5.41
C SER A 140 6.13 2.37 -6.04
N ARG A 141 6.43 1.33 -5.25
CA ARG A 141 7.05 0.09 -5.75
C ARG A 141 6.15 -0.64 -6.76
N HIS A 142 4.84 -0.62 -6.56
CA HIS A 142 3.89 -1.18 -7.53
C HIS A 142 3.98 -0.46 -8.88
N ILE A 143 3.92 0.88 -8.88
CA ILE A 143 3.97 1.71 -10.08
C ILE A 143 5.31 1.53 -10.80
N GLU A 144 6.41 1.52 -10.04
CA GLU A 144 7.75 1.25 -10.57
C GLU A 144 7.83 -0.12 -11.24
N ARG A 145 7.31 -1.18 -10.60
CA ARG A 145 7.27 -2.53 -11.19
C ARG A 145 6.43 -2.55 -12.46
N LEU A 146 5.25 -1.92 -12.47
CA LEU A 146 4.41 -1.83 -13.68
C LEU A 146 5.15 -1.18 -14.84
N ALA A 147 5.87 -0.07 -14.59
CA ALA A 147 6.67 0.60 -15.60
C ALA A 147 7.83 -0.29 -16.09
N HIS A 148 8.53 -0.97 -15.18
CA HIS A 148 9.60 -1.89 -15.52
C HIS A 148 9.10 -3.06 -16.38
N GLU A 149 7.97 -3.67 -16.02
CA GLU A 149 7.36 -4.79 -16.74
C GLU A 149 6.92 -4.37 -18.15
N ALA A 150 6.26 -3.22 -18.26
CA ALA A 150 5.86 -2.65 -19.54
C ALA A 150 7.07 -2.30 -20.43
N GLY A 151 8.19 -1.86 -19.83
CA GLY A 151 9.41 -1.46 -20.55
C GLY A 151 9.20 -0.25 -21.46
N VAL A 152 8.12 0.51 -21.25
CA VAL A 152 7.74 1.71 -22.01
C VAL A 152 7.11 2.74 -21.08
N GLY A 153 7.07 3.99 -21.52
CA GLY A 153 6.50 5.10 -20.76
C GLY A 153 7.51 5.85 -19.91
N THR A 154 7.01 6.72 -19.03
CA THR A 154 7.81 7.65 -18.23
C THR A 154 7.56 7.43 -16.74
N VAL A 155 8.64 7.31 -15.96
CA VAL A 155 8.59 7.31 -14.49
C VAL A 155 9.16 8.62 -13.98
N ARG A 156 8.41 9.32 -13.14
CA ARG A 156 8.86 10.56 -12.49
C ARG A 156 8.76 10.42 -10.98
N SER A 157 9.89 10.56 -10.31
CA SER A 157 9.97 10.35 -8.87
C SER A 157 10.71 11.48 -8.18
N ALA A 158 10.13 12.01 -7.12
CA ALA A 158 10.75 13.04 -6.29
C ALA A 158 11.35 12.42 -5.02
N PHE A 159 12.54 12.89 -4.68
CA PHE A 159 13.26 12.59 -3.46
C PHE A 159 13.60 13.91 -2.77
N GLN A 160 13.47 13.96 -1.44
CA GLN A 160 13.90 15.15 -0.70
C GLN A 160 15.37 15.51 -0.94
N ARG A 161 16.21 14.48 -1.13
CA ARG A 161 17.66 14.58 -1.31
C ARG A 161 18.10 13.53 -2.31
N LEU A 162 18.91 13.95 -3.29
CA LEU A 162 19.41 13.05 -4.33
C LEU A 162 20.41 12.03 -3.77
N SER A 163 21.07 12.30 -2.63
CA SER A 163 21.94 11.33 -1.95
C SER A 163 21.22 10.03 -1.58
N ARG A 164 19.89 10.06 -1.40
CA ARG A 164 19.11 8.84 -1.12
C ARG A 164 19.21 7.78 -2.21
N LEU A 165 19.46 8.18 -3.45
CA LEU A 165 19.66 7.25 -4.56
C LEU A 165 20.96 6.46 -4.42
N GLU A 166 21.92 6.93 -3.62
CA GLU A 166 23.19 6.27 -3.37
C GLU A 166 23.23 5.61 -1.98
N ASP A 167 22.74 6.33 -0.96
CA ASP A 167 22.77 5.91 0.45
C ASP A 167 21.80 4.76 0.77
N GLU A 168 20.67 4.66 0.05
CA GLU A 168 19.66 3.62 0.26
C GLU A 168 19.79 2.50 -0.77
N PHE A 169 20.47 1.42 -0.38
CA PHE A 169 20.76 0.26 -1.24
C PHE A 169 19.55 -0.30 -2.00
N GLY A 170 18.39 -0.40 -1.35
CA GLY A 170 17.16 -0.89 -1.96
C GLY A 170 16.60 0.09 -3.00
N THR A 171 16.62 1.38 -2.70
CA THR A 171 16.23 2.44 -3.64
C THR A 171 17.14 2.43 -4.85
N ARG A 172 18.47 2.39 -4.65
CA ARG A 172 19.44 2.34 -5.75
C ARG A 172 19.18 1.18 -6.71
N GLN A 173 19.03 -0.03 -6.17
CA GLN A 173 18.79 -1.22 -6.99
C GLN A 173 17.52 -1.14 -7.83
N VAL A 174 16.44 -0.56 -7.29
CA VAL A 174 15.20 -0.39 -8.04
C VAL A 174 15.40 0.58 -9.21
N TYR A 175 16.05 1.72 -8.98
CA TYR A 175 16.27 2.72 -10.03
C TYR A 175 17.28 2.26 -11.08
N GLU A 176 18.28 1.46 -10.71
CA GLU A 176 19.18 0.80 -11.68
C GLU A 176 18.43 -0.19 -12.58
N ARG A 177 17.48 -0.97 -12.03
CA ARG A 177 16.64 -1.87 -12.82
C ARG A 177 15.67 -1.10 -13.71
N LEU A 178 15.10 -0.01 -13.20
CA LEU A 178 14.18 0.84 -13.96
C LEU A 178 14.88 1.48 -15.14
N SER A 179 16.01 2.15 -14.92
CA SER A 179 16.70 2.87 -15.98
C SER A 179 17.34 1.94 -17.02
N GLY A 180 17.70 0.72 -16.63
CA GLY A 180 18.16 -0.31 -17.58
C GLY A 180 17.07 -0.86 -18.51
N ARG A 181 15.78 -0.56 -18.31
CA ARG A 181 14.66 -1.14 -19.08
C ARG A 181 13.56 -0.17 -19.49
N THR A 182 13.27 0.83 -18.67
CA THR A 182 12.23 1.84 -18.89
C THR A 182 12.84 3.01 -19.66
N PRO A 183 12.26 3.45 -20.78
CA PRO A 183 12.93 4.35 -21.71
C PRO A 183 13.05 5.80 -21.20
N ASP A 184 12.29 6.18 -20.17
CA ASP A 184 12.25 7.57 -19.72
C ASP A 184 12.08 7.67 -18.19
N VAL A 185 13.20 7.69 -17.46
CA VAL A 185 13.22 7.80 -15.99
C VAL A 185 13.71 9.18 -15.59
N HIS A 186 12.92 9.89 -14.79
CA HIS A 186 13.24 11.20 -14.25
C HIS A 186 13.25 11.18 -12.72
N VAL A 187 14.33 11.67 -12.12
CA VAL A 187 14.45 11.83 -10.66
C VAL A 187 14.63 13.30 -10.30
N TYR A 188 13.93 13.73 -9.25
CA TYR A 188 13.91 15.11 -8.77
C TYR A 188 14.39 15.15 -7.33
N GLY A 189 15.17 16.16 -6.94
CA GLY A 189 15.54 16.33 -5.53
C GLY A 189 16.51 17.47 -5.26
N VAL A 190 16.80 17.69 -3.97
CA VAL A 190 17.90 18.57 -3.57
C VAL A 190 19.22 17.95 -4.03
N PRO A 191 20.08 18.69 -4.77
CA PRO A 191 21.33 18.16 -5.32
C PRO A 191 22.45 18.14 -4.27
N ASP A 192 22.24 17.40 -3.18
CA ASP A 192 23.26 17.17 -2.16
C ASP A 192 24.30 16.10 -2.57
N GLU A 193 24.00 15.34 -3.64
CA GLU A 193 24.90 14.42 -4.31
C GLU A 193 24.57 14.35 -5.80
N SER A 194 25.52 13.84 -6.62
CA SER A 194 25.31 13.52 -8.03
C SER A 194 25.10 12.02 -8.20
N PRO A 195 23.85 11.53 -8.39
CA PRO A 195 23.57 10.11 -8.56
C PRO A 195 24.27 9.53 -9.78
N THR A 196 24.69 8.27 -9.66
CA THR A 196 25.41 7.50 -10.68
C THR A 196 24.49 6.65 -11.57
N LEU A 197 23.17 6.85 -11.46
CA LEU A 197 22.16 6.15 -12.25
C LEU A 197 22.40 6.35 -13.75
N ARG A 198 22.55 5.22 -14.47
CA ARG A 198 22.63 5.21 -15.93
C ARG A 198 21.25 5.48 -16.51
N ASP A 199 21.18 6.14 -17.67
CA ASP A 199 19.95 6.26 -18.47
C ASP A 199 18.76 6.89 -17.72
N ALA A 200 19.03 7.70 -16.69
CA ALA A 200 18.05 8.49 -15.95
C ALA A 200 18.37 9.99 -16.07
N THR A 201 17.33 10.81 -16.20
CA THR A 201 17.45 12.27 -16.20
C THR A 201 17.31 12.79 -14.77
N VAL A 202 18.37 13.44 -14.26
CA VAL A 202 18.41 13.98 -12.91
C VAL A 202 18.07 15.48 -12.91
N HIS A 203 17.09 15.88 -12.09
CA HIS A 203 16.60 17.25 -11.94
C HIS A 203 16.89 17.75 -10.52
N GLY A 204 17.93 18.56 -10.39
CA GLY A 204 18.28 19.20 -9.12
C GLY A 204 17.52 20.51 -8.89
N GLY A 205 17.04 20.74 -7.66
CA GLY A 205 16.48 22.03 -7.26
C GLY A 205 16.54 22.28 -5.75
N ALA A 206 16.59 23.55 -5.35
CA ALA A 206 16.70 23.95 -3.94
C ALA A 206 15.44 24.67 -3.39
N GLY A 207 14.36 24.70 -4.18
CA GLY A 207 13.08 25.28 -3.81
C GLY A 207 12.38 24.52 -2.68
N GLU A 208 11.37 25.16 -2.07
CA GLU A 208 10.58 24.54 -0.99
C GLU A 208 9.88 23.25 -1.45
N GLU A 209 9.46 23.20 -2.70
CA GLU A 209 8.88 22.02 -3.36
C GLU A 209 9.77 20.78 -3.32
N TYR A 210 11.10 20.95 -3.35
CA TYR A 210 12.06 19.84 -3.26
C TYR A 210 12.36 19.43 -1.81
N ARG A 211 12.15 20.32 -0.84
CA ARG A 211 12.45 20.04 0.58
C ARG A 211 11.27 19.38 1.28
N ASN A 212 10.06 19.65 0.82
CA ASN A 212 8.80 19.17 1.40
C ASN A 212 8.14 18.05 0.58
N SER A 213 8.81 17.55 -0.47
CA SER A 213 8.39 16.36 -1.21
C SER A 213 8.57 15.07 -0.42
#